data_AF-A0A2N2P3L6-F1
#
_entry.id   AF-A0A2N2P3L6-F1
#
_cell.length_a   1.000
_cell.length_b   1.000
_cell.length_c   1.000
_cell.angle_alpha   90.00
_cell.angle_beta   90.00
_cell.angle_gamma   90.00
#
_symmetry.space_group_name_H-M   'P 1'
#
loop_
_entity.id
_entity.type
_entity.pdbx_description
1 polymer ?
#
loop_
_entity_poly.entity_id
_entity_poly.type
_entity_poly.pdbx_seq_one_letter_code
_entity_poly.pdbx_strand_id
1 'polypeptide(L)'
;MQKRKYNFLRIISLFFLLLFFLLYVYFNILNKEAPIDYKTFMEIGHRFRTGQNFYGENSYYPIPFVMVFAFFDWLPRELSLSLWLLAPVFVALAISGFSPLSLLYAPLIGHFLGGQSVLFGLLGFWGYRKYPNPDKMSGGIWLALTTLKPQLAIAPCLWAFSRWWLDYREKKRVPKQALGFIFTVGIMYLPGFFLVPNWVSQWLSSPRPLFLRALSGLFPRTLLYLIPQPSPVYWILLALLSIALFLFVWFYCSKKITLDILVLFYFVVSPFVHDYDLIQLMPMLETTRLRIIAILLSTPGWVVIFTQYANDSAWVVFTIIAPGLLIYFIRQYRQEIEKVVESTNKFEDVDLSQNPQ
;
A
#
# COMPACT_ATOMS: atom_id res chain seq x y z
N MET A 1 -5.22 -1.31 38.21
CA MET A 1 -6.36 -0.46 37.81
C MET A 1 -6.17 0.25 36.45
N GLN A 2 -4.98 0.79 36.16
CA GLN A 2 -4.68 1.55 34.92
C GLN A 2 -4.88 0.75 33.61
N LYS A 3 -4.45 -0.52 33.56
CA LYS A 3 -4.65 -1.42 32.39
C LYS A 3 -6.13 -1.66 32.05
N ARG A 4 -7.00 -1.78 33.07
CA ARG A 4 -8.45 -1.95 32.87
C ARG A 4 -9.09 -0.68 32.29
N LYS A 5 -8.72 0.50 32.80
CA LYS A 5 -9.21 1.79 32.26
C LYS A 5 -8.81 2.00 30.80
N TYR A 6 -7.55 1.69 30.45
CA TYR A 6 -7.07 1.79 29.07
C TYR A 6 -7.83 0.87 28.11
N ASN A 7 -8.11 -0.37 28.52
CA ASN A 7 -8.88 -1.31 27.72
C ASN A 7 -10.33 -0.83 27.52
N PHE A 8 -10.96 -0.25 28.54
CA PHE A 8 -12.32 0.27 28.45
C PHE A 8 -12.43 1.44 27.47
N LEU A 9 -11.56 2.46 27.61
CA LEU A 9 -11.52 3.59 26.68
C LEU A 9 -11.28 3.14 25.24
N ARG A 10 -10.37 2.18 25.05
CA ARG A 10 -10.08 1.61 23.73
C ARG A 10 -11.32 0.97 23.10
N ILE A 11 -12.08 0.18 23.86
CA ILE A 11 -13.31 -0.48 23.37
C ILE A 11 -14.35 0.58 23.01
N ILE A 12 -14.56 1.58 23.87
CA ILE A 12 -15.49 2.68 23.61
C ILE A 12 -15.11 3.44 22.33
N SER A 13 -13.83 3.84 22.19
CA SER A 13 -13.37 4.54 20.99
C SER A 13 -13.54 3.68 19.75
N LEU A 14 -13.26 2.37 19.83
CA LEU A 14 -13.47 1.45 18.72
C LEU A 14 -14.94 1.36 18.33
N PHE A 15 -15.85 1.26 19.31
CA PHE A 15 -17.29 1.21 19.09
C PHE A 15 -17.79 2.47 18.37
N PHE A 16 -17.49 3.66 18.89
CA PHE A 16 -17.94 4.91 18.29
C PHE A 16 -17.36 5.15 16.89
N LEU A 17 -16.08 4.84 16.68
CA LEU A 17 -15.47 4.98 15.37
C LEU A 17 -16.03 3.97 14.37
N LEU A 18 -16.24 2.71 14.76
CA LEU A 18 -16.87 1.71 13.88
C LEU A 18 -18.32 2.07 13.57
N LEU A 19 -19.06 2.60 14.54
CA LEU A 19 -20.44 3.04 14.34
C LEU A 19 -20.53 4.06 13.21
N PHE A 20 -19.56 4.97 13.08
CA PHE A 20 -19.49 5.90 11.94
C PHE A 20 -19.42 5.17 10.58
N PHE A 21 -18.53 4.18 10.42
CA PHE A 21 -18.43 3.40 9.17
C PHE A 21 -19.72 2.63 8.89
N LEU A 22 -20.30 2.00 9.92
CA LEU A 22 -21.53 1.22 9.78
C LEU A 22 -22.72 2.10 9.39
N LEU A 23 -22.88 3.26 10.03
CA LEU A 23 -23.94 4.22 9.70
C LEU A 23 -23.78 4.76 8.27
N TYR A 24 -22.55 4.99 7.80
CA TYR A 24 -22.30 5.40 6.42
C TYR A 24 -22.71 4.33 5.40
N VAL A 25 -22.34 3.06 5.63
CA VAL A 25 -22.77 1.95 4.76
C VAL A 25 -24.29 1.82 4.78
N TYR A 26 -24.90 1.84 5.96
CA TYR A 26 -26.34 1.77 6.12
C TYR A 26 -27.06 2.91 5.39
N PHE A 27 -26.55 4.14 5.50
CA PHE A 27 -27.07 5.30 4.79
C PHE A 27 -27.03 5.10 3.26
N ASN A 28 -25.91 4.62 2.70
CA ASN A 28 -25.81 4.35 1.27
C ASN A 28 -26.80 3.26 0.80
N ILE A 29 -26.95 2.20 1.60
CA ILE A 29 -27.91 1.12 1.31
C ILE A 29 -29.33 1.66 1.27
N LEU A 30 -29.77 2.38 2.31
CA LEU A 30 -31.12 2.92 2.41
C LEU A 30 -31.47 3.85 1.25
N ASN A 31 -30.54 4.75 0.88
CA ASN A 31 -30.76 5.73 -0.17
C ASN A 31 -30.53 5.18 -1.58
N LYS A 32 -30.21 3.88 -1.72
CA LYS A 32 -29.81 3.26 -3.00
C LYS A 32 -28.65 4.01 -3.68
N GLU A 33 -27.80 4.64 -2.88
CA GLU A 33 -26.59 5.33 -3.33
C GLU A 33 -25.37 4.43 -3.13
N ALA A 34 -24.29 4.77 -3.81
CA ALA A 34 -22.99 4.14 -3.61
C ALA A 34 -21.90 5.12 -4.05
N PRO A 35 -20.69 5.02 -3.45
CA PRO A 35 -19.55 5.81 -3.90
C PRO A 35 -19.23 5.60 -5.37
N ILE A 36 -18.62 6.61 -5.99
CA ILE A 36 -18.36 6.63 -7.43
C ILE A 36 -17.44 5.50 -7.88
N ASP A 37 -16.41 5.18 -7.11
CA ASP A 37 -15.45 4.14 -7.49
C ASP A 37 -16.05 2.75 -7.36
N TYR A 38 -16.88 2.52 -6.34
CA TYR A 38 -17.67 1.27 -6.24
C TYR A 38 -18.53 1.08 -7.49
N LYS A 39 -19.31 2.09 -7.89
CA LYS A 39 -20.17 2.03 -9.08
C LYS A 39 -19.33 1.71 -10.33
N THR A 40 -18.20 2.38 -10.48
CA THR A 40 -17.28 2.22 -11.60
C THR A 40 -16.73 0.78 -11.66
N PHE A 41 -16.28 0.22 -10.54
CA PHE A 41 -15.76 -1.14 -10.52
C PHE A 41 -16.84 -2.19 -10.75
N MET A 42 -18.04 -2.01 -10.18
CA MET A 42 -19.15 -2.93 -10.42
C MET A 42 -19.56 -2.90 -11.89
N GLU A 43 -19.58 -1.73 -12.53
CA GLU A 43 -19.84 -1.61 -13.96
C GLU A 43 -18.79 -2.34 -14.81
N ILE A 44 -17.50 -2.23 -14.48
CA ILE A 44 -16.43 -3.01 -15.14
C ILE A 44 -16.68 -4.52 -14.97
N GLY A 45 -17.05 -4.95 -13.76
CA GLY A 45 -17.41 -6.34 -13.48
C GLY A 45 -18.63 -6.82 -14.27
N HIS A 46 -19.65 -5.98 -14.40
CA HIS A 46 -20.85 -6.24 -15.18
C HIS A 46 -20.55 -6.42 -16.66
N ARG A 47 -19.74 -5.51 -17.24
CA ARG A 47 -19.32 -5.59 -18.64
C ARG A 47 -18.54 -6.88 -18.90
N PHE A 48 -17.63 -7.25 -18.00
CA PHE A 48 -16.91 -8.53 -18.09
C PHE A 48 -17.86 -9.73 -18.09
N ARG A 49 -18.83 -9.77 -17.16
CA ARG A 49 -19.82 -10.86 -17.06
C ARG A 49 -20.74 -10.97 -18.27
N THR A 50 -21.06 -9.85 -18.91
CA THR A 50 -21.97 -9.78 -20.06
C THR A 50 -21.26 -9.87 -21.40
N GLY A 51 -19.93 -10.10 -21.41
CA GLY A 51 -19.13 -10.20 -22.63
C GLY A 51 -18.92 -8.89 -23.38
N GLN A 52 -19.17 -7.75 -22.72
CA GLN A 52 -18.92 -6.41 -23.25
C GLN A 52 -17.45 -6.01 -23.05
N ASN A 53 -17.00 -4.99 -23.79
CA ASN A 53 -15.66 -4.45 -23.57
C ASN A 53 -15.55 -3.76 -22.20
N PHE A 54 -14.62 -4.23 -21.37
CA PHE A 54 -14.37 -3.76 -20.02
C PHE A 54 -13.04 -2.99 -19.89
N TYR A 55 -12.23 -2.92 -20.94
CA TYR A 55 -11.04 -2.06 -21.01
C TYR A 55 -11.42 -0.72 -21.66
N GLY A 56 -11.44 0.35 -20.86
CA GLY A 56 -11.68 1.73 -21.30
C GLY A 56 -10.68 2.73 -20.69
N GLU A 57 -10.98 4.03 -20.76
CA GLU A 57 -10.07 5.11 -20.34
C GLU A 57 -9.67 5.07 -18.86
N ASN A 58 -10.42 4.31 -18.04
CA ASN A 58 -10.21 4.16 -16.60
C ASN A 58 -9.95 2.71 -16.13
N SER A 59 -9.62 1.81 -17.07
CA SER A 59 -9.41 0.38 -16.77
C SER A 59 -7.93 0.08 -16.54
N TYR A 60 -7.43 0.38 -15.33
CA TYR A 60 -6.03 0.18 -14.95
C TYR A 60 -5.68 -1.25 -14.53
N TYR A 61 -6.69 -2.11 -14.39
CA TYR A 61 -6.55 -3.36 -13.66
C TYR A 61 -6.34 -4.57 -14.59
N PRO A 62 -5.43 -5.49 -14.23
CA PRO A 62 -5.28 -6.74 -14.96
C PRO A 62 -6.53 -7.61 -14.76
N ILE A 63 -6.78 -8.54 -15.69
CA ILE A 63 -7.98 -9.39 -15.65
C ILE A 63 -8.23 -10.08 -14.30
N PRO A 64 -7.23 -10.61 -13.58
CA PRO A 64 -7.49 -11.26 -12.29
C PRO A 64 -8.19 -10.34 -11.28
N PHE A 65 -7.95 -9.03 -11.35
CA PHE A 65 -8.64 -8.07 -10.51
C PHE A 65 -10.01 -7.67 -11.07
N VAL A 66 -10.18 -7.66 -12.40
CA VAL A 66 -11.50 -7.53 -13.04
C VAL A 66 -12.42 -8.68 -12.65
N MET A 67 -11.89 -9.91 -12.53
CA MET A 67 -12.66 -11.07 -12.04
C MET A 67 -13.15 -10.86 -10.60
N VAL A 68 -12.39 -10.16 -9.75
CA VAL A 68 -12.87 -9.76 -8.42
C VAL A 68 -14.06 -8.83 -8.55
N PHE A 69 -14.00 -7.83 -9.43
CA PHE A 69 -15.14 -6.92 -9.65
C PHE A 69 -16.38 -7.69 -10.14
N ALA A 70 -16.20 -8.62 -11.07
CA ALA A 70 -17.28 -9.47 -11.56
C ALA A 70 -17.90 -10.34 -10.46
N PHE A 71 -17.10 -10.84 -9.52
CA PHE A 71 -17.61 -11.53 -8.35
C PHE A 71 -18.48 -10.62 -7.47
N PHE A 72 -18.03 -9.38 -7.21
CA PHE A 72 -18.80 -8.43 -6.42
C PHE A 72 -20.07 -7.92 -7.14
N ASP A 73 -20.03 -7.73 -8.47
CA ASP A 73 -21.21 -7.38 -9.28
C ASP A 73 -22.29 -8.48 -9.23
N TRP A 74 -21.87 -9.74 -9.12
CA TRP A 74 -22.79 -10.87 -9.04
C TRP A 74 -23.56 -10.95 -7.72
N LEU A 75 -23.01 -10.43 -6.63
CA LEU A 75 -23.63 -10.50 -5.31
C LEU A 75 -24.84 -9.55 -5.22
N PRO A 76 -25.80 -9.81 -4.30
CA PRO A 76 -26.80 -8.82 -3.93
C PRO A 76 -26.13 -7.48 -3.58
N ARG A 77 -26.65 -6.38 -4.13
CA ARG A 77 -26.02 -5.05 -4.06
C ARG A 77 -25.64 -4.64 -2.64
N GLU A 78 -26.51 -4.91 -1.68
CA GLU A 78 -26.32 -4.57 -0.26
C GLU A 78 -25.14 -5.33 0.34
N LEU A 79 -25.02 -6.63 0.01
CA LEU A 79 -23.92 -7.47 0.44
C LEU A 79 -22.61 -7.05 -0.23
N SER A 80 -22.65 -6.83 -1.54
CA SER A 80 -21.51 -6.37 -2.33
C SER A 80 -20.94 -5.05 -1.78
N LEU A 81 -21.80 -4.05 -1.62
CA LEU A 81 -21.43 -2.73 -1.08
C LEU A 81 -20.87 -2.84 0.35
N SER A 82 -21.53 -3.62 1.22
CA SER A 82 -21.09 -3.79 2.60
C SER A 82 -19.70 -4.42 2.68
N LEU A 83 -19.48 -5.51 1.93
CA LEU A 83 -18.19 -6.20 1.90
C LEU A 83 -17.12 -5.32 1.27
N TRP A 84 -17.43 -4.63 0.18
CA TRP A 84 -16.49 -3.77 -0.54
C TRP A 84 -15.96 -2.64 0.35
N LEU A 85 -16.85 -1.97 1.07
CA LEU A 85 -16.50 -0.84 1.93
C LEU A 85 -15.90 -1.27 3.26
N LEU A 86 -16.44 -2.31 3.91
CA LEU A 86 -16.02 -2.68 5.27
C LEU A 86 -14.82 -3.62 5.32
N ALA A 87 -14.56 -4.45 4.30
CA ALA A 87 -13.45 -5.40 4.34
C ALA A 87 -12.08 -4.70 4.52
N PRO A 88 -11.74 -3.61 3.80
CA PRO A 88 -10.51 -2.85 4.04
C PRO A 88 -10.40 -2.29 5.46
N VAL A 89 -11.53 -1.82 6.03
CA VAL A 89 -11.60 -1.29 7.40
C VAL A 89 -11.30 -2.38 8.42
N PHE A 90 -11.96 -3.54 8.30
CA PHE A 90 -11.73 -4.67 9.19
C PHE A 90 -10.33 -5.26 9.07
N VAL A 91 -9.79 -5.32 7.85
CA VAL A 91 -8.40 -5.75 7.64
C VAL A 91 -7.41 -4.76 8.24
N ALA A 92 -7.61 -3.45 8.05
CA ALA A 92 -6.76 -2.44 8.66
C ALA A 92 -6.78 -2.53 10.19
N LEU A 93 -7.95 -2.78 10.79
CA LEU A 93 -8.09 -3.06 12.21
C LEU A 93 -7.36 -4.34 12.63
N ALA A 94 -7.54 -5.46 11.92
CA ALA A 94 -6.87 -6.70 12.25
C ALA A 94 -5.34 -6.56 12.20
N ILE A 95 -4.82 -5.89 11.14
CA ILE A 95 -3.40 -5.59 10.97
C ILE A 95 -2.87 -4.69 12.10
N SER A 96 -3.66 -3.70 12.53
CA SER A 96 -3.30 -2.78 13.61
C SER A 96 -3.52 -3.38 15.01
N GLY A 97 -3.94 -4.65 15.09
CA GLY A 97 -4.24 -5.34 16.34
C GLY A 97 -5.45 -4.75 17.06
N PHE A 98 -6.48 -4.30 16.33
CA PHE A 98 -7.70 -3.60 16.76
C PHE A 98 -7.43 -2.26 17.46
N SER A 99 -6.44 -1.51 16.98
CA SER A 99 -6.13 -0.18 17.52
C SER A 99 -7.13 0.84 16.94
N PRO A 100 -7.93 1.57 17.76
CA PRO A 100 -8.87 2.57 17.24
C PRO A 100 -8.17 3.68 16.44
N LEU A 101 -6.89 3.94 16.71
CA LEU A 101 -6.08 4.89 15.95
C LEU A 101 -6.02 4.57 14.44
N SER A 102 -6.09 3.30 14.02
CA SER A 102 -6.06 3.00 12.58
C SER A 102 -7.29 3.54 11.85
N LEU A 103 -8.42 3.69 12.55
CA LEU A 103 -9.65 4.27 12.02
C LEU A 103 -9.58 5.79 11.85
N LEU A 104 -8.56 6.44 12.42
CA LEU A 104 -8.33 7.89 12.29
C LEU A 104 -7.30 8.24 11.22
N TYR A 105 -6.76 7.25 10.52
CA TYR A 105 -5.77 7.46 9.48
C TYR A 105 -6.45 7.94 8.20
N ALA A 106 -6.21 9.19 7.78
CA ALA A 106 -6.99 9.82 6.70
C ALA A 106 -7.05 8.99 5.40
N PRO A 107 -5.97 8.31 4.94
CA PRO A 107 -6.06 7.41 3.79
C PRO A 107 -7.10 6.30 3.92
N LEU A 108 -7.33 5.74 5.10
CA LEU A 108 -8.38 4.74 5.30
C LEU A 108 -9.78 5.35 5.09
N ILE A 109 -10.01 6.57 5.57
CA ILE A 109 -11.30 7.25 5.40
C ILE A 109 -11.49 7.72 3.96
N GLY A 110 -10.48 8.31 3.34
CA GLY A 110 -10.54 8.70 1.92
C GLY A 110 -10.82 7.49 1.03
N HIS A 111 -10.13 6.37 1.30
CA HIS A 111 -10.37 5.07 0.66
C HIS A 111 -11.81 4.58 0.84
N PHE A 112 -12.32 4.61 2.07
CA PHE A 112 -13.69 4.19 2.40
C PHE A 112 -14.77 5.07 1.77
N LEU A 113 -14.64 6.40 1.86
CA LEU A 113 -15.61 7.34 1.29
C LEU A 113 -15.59 7.38 -0.24
N GLY A 114 -14.43 7.17 -0.86
CA GLY A 114 -14.32 7.02 -2.31
C GLY A 114 -14.93 5.71 -2.82
N GLY A 115 -15.05 4.70 -1.95
CA GLY A 115 -15.44 3.34 -2.32
C GLY A 115 -14.37 2.62 -3.14
N GLN A 116 -13.11 2.90 -2.84
CA GLN A 116 -11.98 2.20 -3.42
C GLN A 116 -11.80 0.83 -2.76
N SER A 117 -10.99 -0.05 -3.34
CA SER A 117 -10.50 -1.25 -2.65
C SER A 117 -9.03 -1.48 -2.97
N VAL A 118 -8.23 -1.71 -1.92
CA VAL A 118 -6.81 -2.10 -2.00
C VAL A 118 -6.53 -3.26 -1.06
N LEU A 119 -7.58 -4.03 -0.75
CA LEU A 119 -7.58 -5.14 0.18
C LEU A 119 -6.41 -6.10 -0.05
N PHE A 120 -6.18 -6.48 -1.31
CA PHE A 120 -5.13 -7.43 -1.69
C PHE A 120 -3.73 -6.83 -1.60
N GLY A 121 -3.56 -5.55 -1.93
CA GLY A 121 -2.29 -4.84 -1.74
C GLY A 121 -1.93 -4.73 -0.25
N LEU A 122 -2.92 -4.40 0.58
CA LEU A 122 -2.80 -4.28 2.03
C LEU A 122 -2.48 -5.64 2.70
N LEU A 123 -3.30 -6.66 2.41
CA LEU A 123 -3.10 -8.02 2.92
C LEU A 123 -1.80 -8.64 2.42
N GLY A 124 -1.50 -8.49 1.12
CA GLY A 124 -0.32 -9.05 0.52
C GLY A 124 0.96 -8.47 1.11
N PHE A 125 1.02 -7.15 1.29
CA PHE A 125 2.18 -6.51 1.90
C PHE A 125 2.32 -6.85 3.39
N TRP A 126 1.21 -6.82 4.15
CA TRP A 126 1.22 -7.26 5.55
C TRP A 126 1.71 -8.70 5.71
N GLY A 127 1.14 -9.61 4.93
CA GLY A 127 1.48 -11.03 5.00
C GLY A 127 2.93 -11.28 4.59
N TYR A 128 3.43 -10.62 3.55
CA TYR A 128 4.83 -10.74 3.16
C TYR A 128 5.78 -10.29 4.30
N ARG A 129 5.47 -9.17 4.97
CA ARG A 129 6.22 -8.70 6.15
C ARG A 129 6.19 -9.68 7.32
N LYS A 130 5.07 -10.40 7.52
CA LYS A 130 4.94 -11.41 8.59
C LYS A 130 5.69 -12.72 8.31
N TYR A 131 5.94 -13.03 7.05
CA TYR A 131 6.59 -14.29 6.64
C TYR A 131 7.87 -14.02 5.83
N PRO A 132 8.91 -13.38 6.42
CA PRO A 132 10.12 -12.99 5.69
C PRO A 132 11.03 -14.17 5.33
N ASN A 133 10.83 -15.35 5.93
CA ASN A 133 11.71 -16.50 5.75
C ASN A 133 11.63 -17.05 4.29
N PRO A 134 12.74 -17.05 3.53
CA PRO A 134 12.77 -17.52 2.13
C PRO A 134 12.52 -19.04 1.98
N ASP A 135 12.70 -19.82 3.05
CA ASP A 135 12.49 -21.26 3.08
C ASP A 135 11.01 -21.64 3.33
N LYS A 136 10.10 -20.66 3.41
CA LYS A 136 8.64 -20.89 3.50
C LYS A 136 7.91 -20.28 2.31
N MET A 137 6.95 -21.03 1.73
CA MET A 137 6.14 -20.55 0.60
C MET A 137 5.22 -19.37 0.99
N SER A 138 4.81 -19.28 2.26
CA SER A 138 3.80 -18.33 2.72
C SER A 138 4.11 -16.88 2.35
N GLY A 139 5.36 -16.42 2.51
CA GLY A 139 5.72 -15.06 2.11
C GLY A 139 5.50 -14.81 0.62
N GLY A 140 5.77 -15.80 -0.23
CA GLY A 140 5.54 -15.70 -1.67
C GLY A 140 4.07 -15.66 -2.04
N ILE A 141 3.24 -16.46 -1.36
CA ILE A 141 1.78 -16.46 -1.51
C ILE A 141 1.22 -15.08 -1.17
N TRP A 142 1.63 -14.50 -0.05
CA TRP A 142 1.19 -13.15 0.34
C TRP A 142 1.69 -12.08 -0.64
N LEU A 143 2.97 -12.14 -1.02
CA LEU A 143 3.53 -11.20 -1.99
C LEU A 143 2.78 -11.25 -3.33
N ALA A 144 2.37 -12.44 -3.78
CA ALA A 144 1.60 -12.61 -5.01
C ALA A 144 0.28 -11.82 -4.96
N LEU A 145 -0.42 -11.74 -3.82
CA LEU A 145 -1.65 -10.94 -3.71
C LEU A 145 -1.44 -9.46 -4.06
N THR A 146 -0.24 -8.91 -3.83
CA THR A 146 0.06 -7.52 -4.20
C THR A 146 -0.01 -7.30 -5.71
N THR A 147 0.24 -8.34 -6.52
CA THR A 147 0.26 -8.24 -7.99
C THR A 147 -1.11 -7.91 -8.58
N LEU A 148 -2.21 -8.20 -7.86
CA LEU A 148 -3.56 -7.79 -8.26
C LEU A 148 -3.71 -6.26 -8.42
N LYS A 149 -2.86 -5.49 -7.75
CA LYS A 149 -2.59 -4.08 -8.07
C LYS A 149 -1.12 -3.92 -8.44
N PRO A 150 -0.74 -4.10 -9.72
CA PRO A 150 0.66 -4.21 -10.14
C PRO A 150 1.53 -3.03 -9.69
N GLN A 151 0.99 -1.81 -9.70
CA GLN A 151 1.69 -0.63 -9.23
C GLN A 151 2.11 -0.72 -7.75
N LEU A 152 1.37 -1.42 -6.91
CA LEU A 152 1.70 -1.61 -5.49
C LEU A 152 2.65 -2.78 -5.24
N ALA A 153 2.77 -3.67 -6.23
CA ALA A 153 3.66 -4.82 -6.17
C ALA A 153 5.11 -4.48 -6.50
N ILE A 154 5.38 -3.39 -7.23
CA ILE A 154 6.71 -3.06 -7.78
C ILE A 154 7.78 -3.07 -6.68
N ALA A 155 7.67 -2.22 -5.66
CA ALA A 155 8.69 -2.14 -4.62
C ALA A 155 8.84 -3.44 -3.81
N PRO A 156 7.76 -4.07 -3.28
CA PRO A 156 7.88 -5.36 -2.60
C PRO A 156 8.47 -6.48 -3.46
N CYS A 157 8.13 -6.55 -4.75
CA CYS A 157 8.66 -7.57 -5.66
C CYS A 157 10.14 -7.33 -5.99
N LEU A 158 10.55 -6.08 -6.25
CA LEU A 158 11.97 -5.75 -6.45
C LEU A 158 12.81 -6.13 -5.23
N TRP A 159 12.31 -5.83 -4.03
CA TRP A 159 12.94 -6.27 -2.79
C TRP A 159 13.04 -7.79 -2.72
N ALA A 160 11.92 -8.50 -2.89
CA ALA A 160 11.86 -9.95 -2.78
C ALA A 160 12.78 -10.64 -3.79
N PHE A 161 12.74 -10.23 -5.05
CA PHE A 161 13.56 -10.80 -6.12
C PHE A 161 15.05 -10.59 -5.86
N SER A 162 15.44 -9.42 -5.35
CA SER A 162 16.84 -9.18 -4.95
C SER A 162 17.28 -10.14 -3.84
N ARG A 163 16.42 -10.43 -2.86
CA ARG A 163 16.70 -11.36 -1.77
C ARG A 163 16.72 -12.81 -2.23
N TRP A 164 15.80 -13.20 -3.09
CA TRP A 164 15.78 -14.54 -3.67
C TRP A 164 16.99 -14.82 -4.54
N TRP A 165 17.45 -13.82 -5.28
CA TRP A 165 18.66 -13.93 -6.07
C TRP A 165 19.90 -14.15 -5.18
N LEU A 166 20.03 -13.40 -4.09
CA LEU A 166 21.12 -13.59 -3.13
C LEU A 166 21.05 -14.98 -2.47
N ASP A 167 19.87 -15.40 -2.01
CA ASP A 167 19.66 -16.72 -1.39
C ASP A 167 19.94 -17.87 -2.37
N TYR A 168 19.55 -17.71 -3.63
CA TYR A 168 19.89 -18.66 -4.70
C TYR A 168 21.40 -18.73 -4.94
N ARG A 169 22.10 -17.59 -4.98
CA ARG A 169 23.56 -17.58 -5.20
C ARG A 169 24.31 -18.27 -4.08
N GLU A 170 23.85 -18.12 -2.84
CA GLU A 170 24.43 -18.71 -1.63
C GLU A 170 24.11 -20.21 -1.52
N LYS A 171 22.82 -20.57 -1.59
CA LYS A 171 22.34 -21.94 -1.32
C LYS A 171 22.23 -22.84 -2.55
N LYS A 172 22.42 -22.28 -3.76
CA LYS A 172 22.27 -22.98 -5.06
C LYS A 172 20.91 -23.65 -5.26
N ARG A 173 19.87 -23.15 -4.61
CA ARG A 173 18.49 -23.66 -4.70
C ARG A 173 17.50 -22.52 -4.83
N VAL A 174 16.42 -22.72 -5.57
CA VAL A 174 15.35 -21.73 -5.69
C VAL A 174 14.64 -21.61 -4.32
N PRO A 175 14.48 -20.40 -3.76
CA PRO A 175 13.78 -20.22 -2.49
C PRO A 175 12.33 -20.72 -2.56
N LYS A 176 11.86 -21.42 -1.52
CA LYS A 176 10.45 -21.87 -1.48
C LYS A 176 9.48 -20.69 -1.54
N GLN A 177 9.88 -19.54 -1.01
CA GLN A 177 9.11 -18.30 -1.13
C GLN A 177 8.93 -17.87 -2.60
N ALA A 178 9.96 -18.00 -3.46
CA ALA A 178 9.85 -17.72 -4.88
C ALA A 178 8.89 -18.69 -5.60
N LEU A 179 8.95 -19.98 -5.25
CA LEU A 179 8.03 -21.00 -5.78
C LEU A 179 6.57 -20.71 -5.38
N GLY A 180 6.34 -20.34 -4.11
CA GLY A 180 5.01 -19.95 -3.63
C GLY A 180 4.45 -18.73 -4.36
N PHE A 181 5.30 -17.76 -4.69
CA PHE A 181 4.93 -16.60 -5.49
C PHE A 181 4.54 -17.00 -6.92
N ILE A 182 5.40 -17.73 -7.64
CA ILE A 182 5.16 -18.16 -9.03
C ILE A 182 3.87 -18.99 -9.11
N PHE A 183 3.70 -19.96 -8.20
CA PHE A 183 2.51 -20.80 -8.15
C PHE A 183 1.23 -19.98 -7.94
N THR A 184 1.24 -19.05 -6.99
CA THR A 184 0.06 -18.23 -6.67
C THR A 184 -0.27 -17.24 -7.79
N VAL A 185 0.75 -16.59 -8.38
CA VAL A 185 0.59 -15.76 -9.58
C VAL A 185 0.02 -16.59 -10.73
N GLY A 186 0.52 -17.80 -10.94
CA GLY A 186 -0.02 -18.74 -11.92
C GLY A 186 -1.51 -19.00 -11.71
N ILE A 187 -1.93 -19.35 -10.50
CA ILE A 187 -3.35 -19.57 -10.16
C ILE A 187 -4.21 -18.34 -10.45
N MET A 188 -3.72 -17.13 -10.11
CA MET A 188 -4.50 -15.91 -10.30
C MET A 188 -4.58 -15.49 -11.77
N TYR A 189 -3.49 -15.61 -12.52
CA TYR A 189 -3.37 -15.03 -13.87
C TYR A 189 -3.69 -16.02 -15.01
N LEU A 190 -3.43 -17.32 -14.84
CA LEU A 190 -3.71 -18.32 -15.89
C LEU A 190 -5.19 -18.37 -16.29
N PRO A 191 -6.17 -18.31 -15.38
CA PRO A 191 -7.59 -18.24 -15.75
C PRO A 191 -7.89 -17.10 -16.74
N GLY A 192 -7.19 -15.98 -16.63
CA GLY A 192 -7.37 -14.84 -17.53
C GLY A 192 -7.03 -15.17 -18.98
N PHE A 193 -6.05 -16.03 -19.23
CA PHE A 193 -5.69 -16.46 -20.59
C PHE A 193 -6.70 -17.43 -21.21
N PHE A 194 -7.48 -18.16 -20.39
CA PHE A 194 -8.56 -19.00 -20.88
C PHE A 194 -9.83 -18.19 -21.18
N LEU A 195 -10.11 -17.14 -20.39
CA LEU A 195 -11.31 -16.32 -20.57
C LEU A 195 -11.14 -15.25 -21.66
N VAL A 196 -9.98 -14.58 -21.70
CA VAL A 196 -9.69 -13.52 -22.67
C VAL A 196 -8.22 -13.63 -23.10
N PRO A 197 -7.88 -14.48 -24.08
CA PRO A 197 -6.49 -14.82 -24.40
C PRO A 197 -5.54 -13.63 -24.66
N ASN A 198 -6.06 -12.55 -25.24
CA ASN A 198 -5.31 -11.34 -25.58
C ASN A 198 -5.36 -10.24 -24.49
N TRP A 199 -5.78 -10.56 -23.26
CA TRP A 199 -6.02 -9.55 -22.23
C TRP A 199 -4.78 -8.74 -21.84
N VAL A 200 -3.60 -9.36 -21.85
CA VAL A 200 -2.34 -8.65 -21.55
C VAL A 200 -2.13 -7.52 -22.54
N SER A 201 -2.35 -7.80 -23.84
CA SER A 201 -2.23 -6.79 -24.88
C SER A 201 -3.25 -5.67 -24.69
N GLN A 202 -4.53 -6.00 -24.43
CA GLN A 202 -5.59 -5.02 -24.18
C GLN A 202 -5.29 -4.15 -22.94
N TRP A 203 -4.80 -4.76 -21.87
CA TRP A 203 -4.44 -4.07 -20.62
C TRP A 203 -3.23 -3.15 -20.78
N LEU A 204 -2.23 -3.55 -21.57
CA LEU A 204 -1.04 -2.74 -21.84
C LEU A 204 -1.32 -1.61 -22.84
N SER A 205 -2.28 -1.79 -23.77
CA SER A 205 -2.70 -0.73 -24.69
C SER A 205 -3.70 0.25 -24.09
N SER A 206 -4.30 -0.08 -22.93
CA SER A 206 -5.26 0.80 -22.27
C SER A 206 -4.56 2.04 -21.70
N PRO A 207 -5.06 3.26 -21.97
CA PRO A 207 -4.42 4.49 -21.52
C PRO A 207 -4.38 4.55 -19.99
N ARG A 208 -3.29 5.08 -19.46
CA ARG A 208 -3.13 5.29 -18.02
C ARG A 208 -2.97 6.77 -17.69
N PRO A 209 -4.05 7.57 -17.74
CA PRO A 209 -3.96 8.99 -17.45
C PRO A 209 -3.43 9.23 -16.03
N LEU A 210 -2.56 10.23 -15.92
CA LEU A 210 -2.06 10.69 -14.64
C LEU A 210 -3.10 11.63 -14.01
N PHE A 211 -3.96 11.10 -13.15
CA PHE A 211 -4.98 11.91 -12.47
C PHE A 211 -4.36 12.75 -11.36
N LEU A 212 -4.26 14.06 -11.60
CA LEU A 212 -3.72 15.00 -10.62
C LEU A 212 -4.36 14.85 -9.24
N ARG A 213 -5.68 14.66 -9.19
CA ARG A 213 -6.43 14.45 -7.94
C ARG A 213 -5.90 13.25 -7.15
N ALA A 214 -5.86 12.09 -7.78
CA ALA A 214 -5.58 10.81 -7.14
C ALA A 214 -4.09 10.61 -6.83
N LEU A 215 -3.16 11.26 -7.55
CA LEU A 215 -1.72 11.06 -7.36
C LEU A 215 -1.24 11.38 -5.94
N SER A 216 -0.59 10.41 -5.30
CA SER A 216 0.01 10.59 -3.97
C SER A 216 1.52 10.79 -3.98
N GLY A 217 2.20 10.51 -5.10
CA GLY A 217 3.64 10.71 -5.22
C GLY A 217 3.97 12.20 -5.22
N LEU A 218 4.83 12.63 -4.29
CA LEU A 218 5.25 14.02 -4.17
C LEU A 218 5.86 14.54 -5.48
N PHE A 219 6.92 13.88 -5.97
CA PHE A 219 7.59 14.32 -7.19
C PHE A 219 6.73 14.24 -8.46
N PRO A 220 6.05 13.13 -8.78
CA PRO A 220 5.24 13.09 -9.99
C PRO A 220 4.11 14.11 -9.96
N ARG A 221 3.51 14.40 -8.79
CA ARG A 221 2.47 15.42 -8.66
C ARG A 221 3.04 16.84 -8.77
N THR A 222 4.15 17.14 -8.08
CA THR A 222 4.83 18.44 -8.22
C THR A 222 5.24 18.71 -9.65
N LEU A 223 5.77 17.71 -10.36
CA LEU A 223 6.12 17.83 -11.77
C LEU A 223 4.90 18.11 -12.65
N LEU A 224 3.71 17.58 -12.35
CA LEU A 224 2.50 17.90 -13.12
C LEU A 224 2.04 19.35 -12.92
N TYR A 225 2.33 19.99 -11.79
CA TYR A 225 2.08 21.43 -11.66
C TYR A 225 3.02 22.27 -12.53
N LEU A 226 4.21 21.78 -12.83
CA LEU A 226 5.22 22.47 -13.65
C LEU A 226 5.08 22.11 -15.15
N ILE A 227 4.72 20.86 -15.44
CA ILE A 227 4.58 20.28 -16.77
C ILE A 227 3.22 19.57 -16.81
N PRO A 228 2.13 20.30 -17.11
CA PRO A 228 0.76 19.78 -16.99
C PRO A 228 0.42 18.58 -17.88
N GLN A 229 1.23 18.33 -18.92
CA GLN A 229 1.06 17.18 -19.81
C GLN A 229 2.24 16.20 -19.66
N PRO A 230 1.99 14.87 -19.52
CA PRO A 230 3.04 13.86 -19.39
C PRO A 230 3.85 13.70 -20.70
N SER A 231 4.75 14.64 -20.94
CA SER A 231 5.67 14.65 -22.09
C SER A 231 6.92 13.80 -21.82
N PRO A 232 7.75 13.48 -22.83
CA PRO A 232 9.05 12.85 -22.59
C PRO A 232 9.91 13.59 -21.56
N VAL A 233 9.84 14.92 -21.53
CA VAL A 233 10.54 15.76 -20.55
C VAL A 233 10.07 15.47 -19.12
N TYR A 234 8.76 15.34 -18.90
CA TYR A 234 8.19 14.96 -17.60
C TYR A 234 8.80 13.64 -17.10
N TRP A 235 8.82 12.61 -17.94
CA TRP A 235 9.33 11.29 -17.57
C TRP A 235 10.84 11.27 -17.31
N ILE A 236 11.62 11.99 -18.12
CA ILE A 236 13.07 12.12 -17.92
C ILE A 236 13.36 12.81 -16.59
N LEU A 237 12.70 13.92 -16.29
CA LEU A 237 12.89 14.65 -15.03
C LEU A 237 12.48 13.80 -13.84
N LEU A 238 11.34 13.10 -13.92
CA LEU A 238 10.89 12.19 -12.87
C LEU A 238 11.92 11.08 -12.62
N ALA A 239 12.48 10.48 -13.68
CA ALA A 239 13.50 9.45 -13.57
C ALA A 239 14.78 9.99 -12.90
N LEU A 240 15.28 11.15 -13.34
CA LEU A 240 16.47 11.78 -12.76
C LEU A 240 16.28 12.12 -11.27
N LEU A 241 15.14 12.72 -10.91
CA LEU A 241 14.81 13.03 -9.51
C LEU A 241 14.68 11.75 -8.67
N SER A 242 14.07 10.69 -9.23
CA SER A 242 13.94 9.40 -8.56
C SER A 242 15.30 8.75 -8.30
N ILE A 243 16.20 8.77 -9.29
CA ILE A 243 17.57 8.23 -9.15
C ILE A 243 18.35 9.05 -8.12
N ALA A 244 18.31 10.39 -8.20
CA ALA A 244 19.02 11.25 -7.26
C ALA A 244 18.54 11.02 -5.81
N LEU A 245 17.22 10.95 -5.60
CA LEU A 245 16.66 10.66 -4.28
C LEU A 245 17.02 9.24 -3.82
N PHE A 246 16.97 8.24 -4.71
CA PHE A 246 17.34 6.87 -4.37
C PHE A 246 18.80 6.79 -3.92
N LEU A 247 19.72 7.42 -4.67
CA LEU A 247 21.14 7.46 -4.32
C LEU A 247 21.36 8.17 -2.98
N PHE A 248 20.68 9.30 -2.75
CA PHE A 248 20.72 9.99 -1.47
C PHE A 248 20.30 9.08 -0.32
N VAL A 249 19.13 8.43 -0.43
CA VAL A 249 18.63 7.50 0.60
C VAL A 249 19.56 6.30 0.78
N TRP A 250 20.08 5.75 -0.32
CA TRP A 250 21.03 4.64 -0.33
C TRP A 250 22.30 4.97 0.45
N PHE A 251 22.95 6.09 0.15
CA PHE A 251 24.17 6.52 0.83
C PHE A 251 23.90 6.90 2.29
N TYR A 252 22.80 7.61 2.56
CA TYR A 252 22.44 7.99 3.92
C TYR A 252 22.15 6.78 4.82
N CYS A 253 21.55 5.73 4.26
CA CYS A 253 21.31 4.45 4.95
C CYS A 253 22.52 3.51 4.88
N SER A 254 23.74 4.03 4.71
CA SER A 254 25.00 3.26 4.68
C SER A 254 24.97 2.10 3.67
N LYS A 255 24.39 2.33 2.49
CA LYS A 255 24.25 1.34 1.41
C LYS A 255 23.42 0.10 1.79
N LYS A 256 22.48 0.26 2.73
CA LYS A 256 21.54 -0.79 3.12
C LYS A 256 20.13 -0.22 3.19
N ILE A 257 19.28 -0.69 2.29
CA ILE A 257 17.86 -0.33 2.27
C ILE A 257 17.08 -1.47 2.92
N THR A 258 16.02 -1.14 3.65
CA THR A 258 15.03 -2.10 4.15
C THR A 258 13.81 -2.12 3.23
N LEU A 259 13.00 -3.18 3.29
CA LEU A 259 11.73 -3.24 2.54
C LEU A 259 10.85 -2.01 2.80
N ASP A 260 10.72 -1.61 4.06
CA ASP A 260 9.90 -0.49 4.50
C ASP A 260 10.39 0.84 3.90
N ILE A 261 11.71 1.09 3.90
CA ILE A 261 12.30 2.28 3.26
C ILE A 261 12.08 2.24 1.75
N LEU A 262 12.23 1.09 1.09
CA LEU A 262 12.02 0.97 -0.35
C LEU A 262 10.57 1.26 -0.75
N VAL A 263 9.60 0.74 0.01
CA VAL A 263 8.17 0.98 -0.23
C VAL A 263 7.84 2.46 -0.03
N LEU A 264 8.30 3.08 1.05
CA LEU A 264 8.09 4.50 1.27
C LEU A 264 8.75 5.37 0.19
N PHE A 265 10.00 5.06 -0.19
CA PHE A 265 10.67 5.72 -1.32
C PHE A 265 9.83 5.61 -2.60
N TYR A 266 9.35 4.41 -2.92
CA TYR A 266 8.53 4.17 -4.10
C TYR A 266 7.23 4.99 -4.07
N PHE A 267 6.58 5.12 -2.91
CA PHE A 267 5.38 5.94 -2.73
C PHE A 267 5.63 7.44 -2.92
N VAL A 268 6.87 7.92 -2.71
CA VAL A 268 7.26 9.31 -2.97
C VAL A 268 7.41 9.59 -4.47
N VAL A 269 7.97 8.63 -5.22
CA VAL A 269 8.41 8.86 -6.61
C VAL A 269 7.50 8.26 -7.66
N SER A 270 6.62 7.32 -7.30
CA SER A 270 5.79 6.61 -8.26
C SER A 270 4.62 7.47 -8.75
N PRO A 271 4.47 7.66 -10.08
CA PRO A 271 3.32 8.34 -10.66
C PRO A 271 2.08 7.43 -10.73
N PHE A 272 2.13 6.22 -10.17
CA PHE A 272 1.03 5.27 -10.25
C PHE A 272 0.42 4.95 -8.88
N VAL A 273 0.99 5.49 -7.79
CA VAL A 273 0.42 5.35 -6.46
C VAL A 273 -0.60 6.46 -6.25
N HIS A 274 -1.81 6.06 -5.86
CA HIS A 274 -2.87 6.98 -5.54
C HIS A 274 -3.01 7.22 -4.03
N ASP A 275 -3.67 8.32 -3.66
CA ASP A 275 -3.95 8.75 -2.29
C ASP A 275 -4.61 7.64 -1.44
N TYR A 276 -5.55 6.92 -2.02
CA TYR A 276 -6.22 5.80 -1.39
C TYR A 276 -5.34 4.56 -1.26
N ASP A 277 -4.26 4.44 -2.05
CA ASP A 277 -3.29 3.34 -1.91
C ASP A 277 -2.36 3.55 -0.70
N LEU A 278 -2.32 4.76 -0.11
CA LEU A 278 -1.55 5.06 1.11
C LEU A 278 -2.01 4.23 2.33
N ILE A 279 -3.23 3.68 2.33
CA ILE A 279 -3.65 2.69 3.34
C ILE A 279 -2.72 1.46 3.35
N GLN A 280 -2.04 1.12 2.27
CA GLN A 280 -1.06 0.03 2.21
C GLN A 280 0.15 0.28 3.14
N LEU A 281 0.34 1.50 3.66
CA LEU A 281 1.35 1.80 4.66
C LEU A 281 0.95 1.32 6.07
N MET A 282 -0.32 0.98 6.31
CA MET A 282 -0.84 0.51 7.61
C MET A 282 -0.03 -0.63 8.24
N PRO A 283 0.44 -1.67 7.50
CA PRO A 283 1.24 -2.75 8.07
C PRO A 283 2.53 -2.24 8.73
N MET A 284 3.09 -1.12 8.24
CA MET A 284 4.31 -0.52 8.77
C MET A 284 4.06 0.27 10.07
N LEU A 285 2.81 0.60 10.38
CA LEU A 285 2.43 1.37 11.56
C LEU A 285 2.24 0.46 12.79
N GLU A 286 3.30 -0.26 13.15
CA GLU A 286 3.24 -1.33 14.16
C GLU A 286 3.12 -0.80 15.59
N THR A 287 3.72 0.37 15.86
CA THR A 287 3.75 0.99 17.19
C THR A 287 2.72 2.11 17.30
N THR A 288 2.26 2.39 18.52
CA THR A 288 1.38 3.54 18.81
C THR A 288 2.01 4.85 18.35
N ARG A 289 3.34 5.01 18.53
CA ARG A 289 4.09 6.19 18.07
C ARG A 289 4.00 6.36 16.56
N LEU A 290 4.24 5.31 15.78
CA LEU A 290 4.15 5.34 14.32
C LEU A 290 2.73 5.68 13.86
N ARG A 291 1.70 5.11 14.50
CA ARG A 291 0.30 5.44 14.20
C ARG A 291 -0.01 6.91 14.46
N ILE A 292 0.43 7.45 15.60
CA ILE A 292 0.24 8.88 15.92
C ILE A 292 0.93 9.75 14.87
N ILE A 293 2.19 9.45 14.50
CA ILE A 293 2.92 10.20 13.47
C ILE A 293 2.16 10.15 12.14
N ALA A 294 1.70 8.97 11.71
CA ALA A 294 0.93 8.81 10.48
C ALA A 294 -0.39 9.59 10.51
N ILE A 295 -1.10 9.60 11.65
CA ILE A 295 -2.32 10.41 11.84
C ILE A 295 -1.98 11.90 11.71
N LEU A 296 -0.94 12.38 12.41
CA LEU A 296 -0.54 13.79 12.37
C LEU A 296 -0.14 14.23 10.97
N LEU A 297 0.63 13.41 10.23
CA LEU A 297 0.96 13.65 8.83
C LEU A 297 -0.29 13.66 7.92
N SER A 298 -1.35 12.96 8.32
CA SER A 298 -2.61 12.88 7.60
C SER A 298 -3.65 13.95 7.98
N THR A 299 -3.40 14.76 9.02
CA THR A 299 -4.31 15.82 9.49
C THR A 299 -4.68 16.82 8.38
N PRO A 300 -3.75 17.31 7.54
CA PRO A 300 -4.13 18.13 6.39
C PRO A 300 -5.11 17.42 5.44
N GLY A 301 -4.96 16.10 5.25
CA GLY A 301 -5.87 15.29 4.43
C GLY A 301 -7.28 15.23 5.00
N TRP A 302 -7.43 15.16 6.32
CA TRP A 302 -8.74 15.28 6.97
C TRP A 302 -9.42 16.63 6.69
N VAL A 303 -8.68 17.73 6.78
CA VAL A 303 -9.21 19.06 6.47
C VAL A 303 -9.72 19.11 5.03
N VAL A 304 -8.96 18.54 4.09
CA VAL A 304 -9.36 18.47 2.67
C VAL A 304 -10.61 17.62 2.47
N ILE A 305 -10.68 16.43 3.08
CA ILE A 305 -11.85 15.55 2.98
C ILE A 305 -13.13 16.29 3.44
N PHE A 306 -13.07 17.08 4.51
CA PHE A 306 -14.26 17.73 5.05
C PHE A 306 -14.59 19.10 4.45
N THR A 307 -13.59 19.85 3.99
CA THR A 307 -13.80 21.26 3.60
C THR A 307 -13.51 21.55 2.14
N GLN A 308 -12.75 20.68 1.44
CA GLN A 308 -12.24 20.91 0.09
C GLN A 308 -12.32 19.63 -0.78
N TYR A 309 -13.27 18.73 -0.51
CA TYR A 309 -13.35 17.42 -1.19
C TYR A 309 -13.40 17.54 -2.72
N ALA A 310 -14.12 18.54 -3.23
CA ALA A 310 -14.29 18.81 -4.66
C ALA A 310 -13.13 19.61 -5.30
N ASN A 311 -12.14 20.03 -4.52
CA ASN A 311 -11.00 20.80 -5.02
C ASN A 311 -9.81 19.86 -5.27
N ASP A 312 -9.63 19.42 -6.52
CA ASP A 312 -8.58 18.48 -6.91
C ASP A 312 -7.17 18.91 -6.51
N SER A 313 -6.88 20.21 -6.54
CA SER A 313 -5.59 20.76 -6.12
C SER A 313 -5.33 20.61 -4.63
N ALA A 314 -6.37 20.67 -3.79
CA ALA A 314 -6.24 20.54 -2.35
C ALA A 314 -5.74 19.14 -1.93
N TRP A 315 -6.00 18.10 -2.72
CA TRP A 315 -5.54 16.73 -2.45
C TRP A 315 -4.01 16.56 -2.46
N VAL A 316 -3.25 17.59 -2.86
CA VAL A 316 -1.77 17.61 -2.79
C VAL A 316 -1.25 17.33 -1.39
N VAL A 317 -2.04 17.63 -0.36
CA VAL A 317 -1.66 17.39 1.04
C VAL A 317 -1.42 15.91 1.36
N PHE A 318 -2.04 14.97 0.61
CA PHE A 318 -1.79 13.53 0.80
C PHE A 318 -0.37 13.13 0.42
N THR A 319 0.32 13.92 -0.42
CA THR A 319 1.71 13.67 -0.81
C THR A 319 2.71 13.82 0.34
N ILE A 320 2.31 14.44 1.46
CA ILE A 320 3.18 14.69 2.62
C ILE A 320 3.38 13.40 3.45
N ILE A 321 2.43 12.47 3.40
CA ILE A 321 2.39 11.30 4.27
C ILE A 321 3.59 10.37 4.05
N ALA A 322 3.84 9.96 2.80
CA ALA A 322 4.94 9.04 2.48
C ALA A 322 6.34 9.66 2.73
N PRO A 323 6.66 10.90 2.31
CA PRO A 323 7.91 11.57 2.66
C PRO A 323 8.11 11.72 4.17
N GLY A 324 7.08 12.11 4.90
CA GLY A 324 7.16 12.27 6.36
C GLY A 324 7.49 10.96 7.07
N LEU A 325 6.85 9.86 6.66
CA LEU A 325 7.18 8.52 7.15
C LEU A 325 8.57 8.06 6.68
N LEU A 326 8.97 8.34 5.44
CA LEU A 326 10.30 8.00 4.94
C LEU A 326 11.41 8.64 5.78
N ILE A 327 11.30 9.93 6.07
CA ILE A 327 12.24 10.65 6.94
C ILE A 327 12.29 10.00 8.32
N TYR A 328 11.13 9.66 8.90
CA TYR A 328 11.08 9.01 10.21
C TYR A 328 11.81 7.65 10.21
N PHE A 329 11.51 6.79 9.23
CA PHE A 329 12.10 5.45 9.13
C PHE A 329 13.61 5.50 8.88
N ILE A 330 14.07 6.41 8.03
CA ILE A 330 15.50 6.63 7.79
C ILE A 330 16.22 7.07 9.08
N ARG A 331 15.63 8.01 9.83
CA ARG A 331 16.21 8.47 11.11
C ARG A 331 16.26 7.37 12.15
N GLN A 332 15.20 6.57 12.27
CA GLN A 332 15.17 5.45 13.19
C GLN A 332 16.25 4.43 12.84
N TYR A 333 16.34 4.06 11.56
CA TYR A 333 17.34 3.12 11.07
C TYR A 333 18.78 3.61 11.34
N ARG A 334 19.02 4.91 11.19
CA ARG A 334 20.33 5.51 11.49
C ARG A 334 20.70 5.42 12.97
N GLN A 335 19.76 5.72 13.86
CA GLN A 335 19.95 5.60 15.31
C GLN A 335 20.23 4.16 15.74
N GLU A 336 19.62 3.18 15.07
CA GLU A 336 19.90 1.76 15.33
C GLU A 336 21.32 1.38 14.92
N ILE A 337 21.82 1.86 13.77
CA ILE A 337 23.21 1.65 13.34
C ILE A 337 24.19 2.28 14.34
N GLU A 338 23.96 3.53 14.74
CA GLU A 338 24.87 4.25 15.65
C GLU A 338 24.97 3.56 17.02
N LYS A 339 23.85 3.09 17.57
CA LYS A 339 23.85 2.31 18.81
C LYS A 339 24.63 1.01 18.71
N VAL A 340 24.53 0.31 17.57
CA VAL A 340 25.30 -0.93 17.35
C VAL A 340 26.79 -0.61 17.30
N VAL A 341 27.20 0.42 16.57
CA VAL A 341 28.61 0.86 16.49
C VAL A 341 29.15 1.26 17.86
N GLU A 342 28.41 2.06 18.63
CA GLU A 342 28.78 2.43 20.00
C GLU A 342 28.91 1.22 20.92
N SER A 343 28.04 0.22 20.78
CA SER A 343 28.12 -0.99 21.58
C SER A 343 29.33 -1.84 21.23
N THR A 344 29.66 -2.00 19.94
CA THR A 344 30.83 -2.77 19.50
C THR A 344 32.14 -2.15 19.97
N ASN A 345 32.28 -0.81 19.85
CA ASN A 345 33.48 -0.11 20.30
C ASN A 345 33.71 -0.26 21.81
N LYS A 346 32.65 -0.26 22.62
CA LYS A 346 32.76 -0.49 24.08
C LYS A 346 33.23 -1.89 24.47
N PHE A 347 33.04 -2.90 23.60
CA PHE A 347 33.55 -4.26 23.86
C PHE A 347 35.03 -4.41 23.49
N GLU A 348 35.53 -3.61 22.54
CA GLU A 348 36.96 -3.59 22.18
C GLU A 348 37.81 -2.87 23.26
N ASP A 349 37.22 -1.96 24.03
CA ASP A 349 37.87 -1.26 25.14
C ASP A 349 37.87 -2.04 26.48
N VAL A 350 37.31 -3.26 26.52
CA VAL A 350 37.42 -4.14 27.70
C VAL A 350 38.81 -4.80 27.67
N ASP A 351 39.73 -4.22 28.43
CA ASP A 351 41.11 -4.65 28.59
C ASP A 351 41.20 -6.13 29.04
N LEU A 352 41.50 -7.01 28.08
CA LEU A 352 41.72 -8.45 28.32
C LEU A 352 42.99 -8.73 29.15
N SER A 353 43.79 -7.71 29.50
CA SER A 353 44.98 -7.88 30.35
C SER A 353 44.67 -8.02 31.85
N GLN A 354 43.41 -7.88 32.28
CA GLN A 354 43.01 -8.02 33.69
C GLN A 354 42.58 -9.43 34.13
N ASN A 355 42.93 -10.48 33.38
CA ASN A 355 42.70 -11.86 33.81
C ASN A 355 44.04 -12.55 34.17
N PRO A 356 44.60 -12.31 35.37
CA PRO A 356 45.69 -13.14 35.87
C PRO A 356 45.11 -14.53 36.20
N GLN A 357 45.51 -15.53 35.42
CA GLN A 357 45.40 -16.94 35.81
C GLN A 357 46.26 -17.23 37.04
#